data_AF-A0A7J5ZBL1-F1
#
_entry.id   AF-A0A7J5ZBL1-F1
#
_cell.length_a   1.000
_cell.length_b   1.000
_cell.length_c   1.000
_cell.angle_alpha   90.00
_cell.angle_beta   90.00
_cell.angle_gamma   90.00
#
_symmetry.space_group_name_H-M   'P 1'
#
loop_
_entity.id
_entity.type
_entity.pdbx_description
1 polymer ?
#
loop_
_entity_poly.entity_id
_entity_poly.type
_entity_poly.pdbx_seq_one_letter_code
_entity_poly.pdbx_strand_id
1 'polypeptide(L)' 'MSRLLCVSVIAALWSASALSLSDGNQCQSHMCVNGVCVDQYQDYACRCEPGYEGKYCNQRES' A
#
# COMPACT_ATOMS: atom_id res chain seq x y z
N MET A 1 26.40 -2.12 37.48
CA MET A 1 25.95 -0.94 36.71
C MET A 1 26.51 -1.13 35.30
N SER A 2 25.78 -1.26 34.21
CA SER A 2 24.40 -0.91 33.90
C SER A 2 23.90 -1.87 32.82
N ARG A 3 22.82 -2.60 33.10
CA ARG A 3 22.04 -3.40 32.13
C ARG A 3 21.26 -2.51 31.14
N LEU A 4 21.87 -1.39 30.75
CA LEU A 4 21.32 -0.27 29.98
C LEU A 4 22.18 0.01 28.74
N LEU A 5 23.00 -0.93 28.29
CA LEU A 5 23.49 -0.96 26.92
C LEU A 5 22.38 -1.54 26.02
N CYS A 6 21.32 -0.75 25.89
CA CYS A 6 20.85 -0.32 24.59
C CYS A 6 20.53 -1.42 23.57
N VAL A 7 19.67 -2.37 23.98
CA VAL A 7 18.72 -3.06 23.08
C VAL A 7 17.91 -2.04 22.23
N SER A 8 17.98 -0.75 22.56
CA SER A 8 17.38 0.40 21.91
C SER A 8 18.05 0.88 20.61
N VAL A 9 19.34 0.62 20.35
CA VAL A 9 20.02 1.08 19.11
C VAL A 9 20.11 0.01 18.02
N ILE A 10 20.12 -1.28 18.39
CA ILE A 10 20.00 -2.38 17.42
C ILE A 10 18.58 -2.50 16.87
N ALA A 11 17.56 -2.17 17.67
CA ALA A 11 16.18 -2.10 17.18
C ALA A 11 15.95 -0.92 16.22
N ALA A 12 16.68 0.18 16.38
CA ALA A 12 16.54 1.37 15.53
C ALA A 12 17.28 1.27 14.18
N LEU A 13 18.19 0.31 14.01
CA LEU A 13 18.94 0.10 12.76
C LEU A 13 18.53 -1.16 11.97
N TRP A 14 17.63 -1.97 12.51
CA TRP A 14 16.97 -3.09 11.80
C TRP A 14 15.51 -2.76 11.48
N SER A 15 14.80 -2.02 12.33
CA SER A 15 13.33 -1.92 12.26
C SER A 15 12.85 -0.71 11.45
N ALA A 16 13.60 -0.33 10.42
CA ALA A 16 13.18 0.68 9.46
C ALA A 16 12.62 0.04 8.17
N SER A 17 12.02 -1.15 8.27
CA SER A 17 11.19 -1.72 7.18
C SER A 17 9.93 -0.90 6.89
N ALA A 18 9.66 0.18 7.63
CA ALA A 18 8.51 1.04 7.42
C ALA A 18 8.82 2.31 6.61
N LEU A 19 9.88 2.31 5.81
CA LEU A 19 9.99 3.25 4.69
C LEU A 19 9.00 2.79 3.59
N SER A 20 7.71 3.00 3.83
CA SER A 20 6.71 3.18 2.78
C SER A 20 6.98 4.50 2.07
N LEU A 21 8.15 4.56 1.42
CA LEU A 21 8.46 5.56 0.40
C LEU A 21 7.70 5.13 -0.85
N SER A 22 6.37 5.29 -0.85
CA SER A 22 5.62 5.38 -2.10
C SER A 22 6.02 6.71 -2.76
N ASP A 23 7.21 6.73 -3.35
CA ASP A 23 7.79 7.87 -4.06
C ASP A 23 7.06 8.17 -5.39
N GLY A 24 6.19 7.26 -5.83
CA GLY A 24 5.28 7.50 -6.95
C GLY A 24 3.87 7.03 -6.61
N ASN A 25 2.88 7.91 -6.76
CA ASN A 25 1.46 7.55 -6.71
C ASN A 25 1.23 6.40 -7.68
N GLN A 26 1.03 5.18 -7.19
CA GLN A 26 0.77 4.04 -8.08
C GLN A 26 -0.56 4.21 -8.84
N CYS A 27 -1.39 5.14 -8.37
CA CYS A 27 -2.60 5.59 -9.04
C CYS A 27 -2.39 6.52 -10.25
N GLN A 28 -1.19 7.04 -10.54
CA GLN A 28 -1.01 7.97 -11.65
C GLN A 28 -1.31 7.34 -13.02
N SER A 29 -1.13 6.03 -13.16
CA SER A 29 -1.42 5.24 -14.37
C SER A 29 -2.33 4.04 -14.09
N HIS A 30 -3.30 4.20 -13.18
CA HIS A 30 -4.23 3.12 -12.86
C HIS A 30 -5.14 2.78 -14.04
N MET A 31 -5.64 1.54 -14.09
CA MET A 31 -6.60 1.10 -15.10
C MET A 31 -7.99 0.76 -14.54
N CYS A 32 -8.30 1.19 -13.32
CA CYS A 32 -9.66 1.11 -12.77
C CYS A 32 -10.65 1.80 -13.71
N VAL A 33 -11.65 1.07 -14.22
CA VAL A 33 -12.65 1.57 -15.18
C VAL A 33 -13.86 2.14 -14.45
N ASN A 34 -14.51 1.33 -13.60
CA ASN A 34 -15.70 1.71 -12.83
C ASN A 34 -15.40 1.63 -11.32
N GLY A 35 -14.42 2.43 -10.88
CA GLY A 35 -13.97 2.41 -9.49
C GLY A 35 -12.92 3.48 -9.20
N VAL A 36 -12.55 3.58 -7.93
CA VAL A 36 -11.56 4.54 -7.45
C VAL A 36 -10.24 3.81 -7.19
N CYS A 37 -9.13 4.35 -7.70
CA CYS A 37 -7.81 3.83 -7.37
C CYS A 37 -7.41 4.18 -5.94
N VAL A 38 -6.81 3.20 -5.26
CA VAL A 38 -6.31 3.30 -3.90
C VAL A 38 -4.84 2.93 -3.90
N ASP A 39 -3.98 3.88 -3.54
CA ASP A 39 -2.54 3.70 -3.38
C ASP A 39 -2.25 2.71 -2.25
N GLN A 40 -1.29 1.80 -2.47
CA GLN A 40 -0.89 0.76 -1.52
C GLN A 40 0.64 0.70 -1.43
N TYR A 41 1.17 0.02 -0.42
CA TYR A 41 2.62 -0.16 -0.30
C TYR A 41 3.19 -0.88 -1.54
N GLN A 42 3.87 -0.13 -2.40
CA GLN A 42 4.47 -0.58 -3.67
C GLN A 42 3.47 -1.07 -4.73
N ASP A 43 2.16 -0.78 -4.62
CA ASP A 43 1.15 -1.20 -5.61
C ASP A 43 -0.09 -0.29 -5.57
N TYR A 44 -1.11 -0.57 -6.37
CA TYR A 44 -2.43 0.04 -6.26
C TYR A 44 -3.55 -1.00 -6.32
N ALA A 45 -4.68 -0.67 -5.72
CA ALA A 45 -5.90 -1.45 -5.79
C ALA A 45 -7.05 -0.62 -6.36
N CYS A 46 -8.01 -1.26 -7.03
CA CYS A 46 -9.24 -0.62 -7.47
C CYS A 46 -10.38 -0.93 -6.51
N ARG A 47 -11.02 0.11 -5.98
CA ARG A 47 -12.25 -0.01 -5.18
C ARG A 47 -13.45 0.19 -6.10
N CYS A 48 -14.09 -0.92 -6.48
CA CYS A 48 -15.16 -0.92 -7.48
C CYS A 48 -16.45 -0.28 -6.96
N GLU A 49 -17.18 0.35 -7.88
CA GLU A 49 -18.55 0.81 -7.63
C GLU A 49 -19.52 -0.37 -7.50
N PRO A 50 -20.65 -0.20 -6.79
CA PRO A 50 -21.66 -1.26 -6.68
C PRO A 50 -22.12 -1.79 -8.05
N GLY A 51 -22.16 -3.11 -8.21
CA GLY A 51 -22.50 -3.77 -9.49
C GLY A 51 -21.32 -3.95 -10.45
N TYR A 52 -20.10 -3.57 -10.05
CA TYR A 52 -18.88 -3.86 -10.80
C TYR A 52 -17.89 -4.68 -9.98
N GLU A 53 -17.17 -5.56 -10.68
CA GLU A 53 -16.18 -6.47 -10.11
C GLU A 53 -14.95 -6.63 -11.02
N GLY A 54 -14.01 -7.48 -10.59
CA GLY A 54 -12.73 -7.71 -11.26
C GLY A 54 -11.64 -6.74 -10.79
N LYS A 55 -10.37 -7.10 -11.09
CA LYS A 55 -9.17 -6.34 -10.65
C LYS A 55 -9.22 -4.86 -11.03
N TYR A 56 -9.86 -4.55 -12.15
CA TYR A 56 -9.93 -3.21 -12.72
C TYR A 56 -11.36 -2.68 -12.80
N CYS A 57 -12.31 -3.31 -12.09
CA CYS A 57 -13.72 -2.91 -12.08
C CYS A 57 -14.32 -2.81 -13.50
N ASN A 58 -13.94 -3.74 -14.37
CA ASN A 58 -14.32 -3.77 -15.78
C ASN A 58 -15.39 -4.83 -16.08
N GLN A 59 -15.79 -5.62 -15.08
CA GLN A 59 -16.83 -6.63 -15.18
C GLN A 59 -18.06 -6.12 -14.43
N ARG A 60 -19.27 -6.40 -14.95
CA ARG A 60 -20.51 -6.13 -14.22
C ARG A 60 -20.93 -7.40 -13.47
N GLU A 61 -20.93 -7.31 -12.15
CA GLU A 61 -21.52 -8.31 -11.27
C GLU A 61 -23.03 -8.29 -11.55
N SER A 62 -23.52 -9.33 -12.22
CA SER A 62 -24.90 -9.41 -12.76
C SER A 62 -25.80 -10.26 -11.88
#